data_AF-A0A3R9KNK0-F1
#
_entry.id   AF-A0A3R9KNK0-F1
#
_cell.length_a   1.000
_cell.length_b   1.000
_cell.length_c   1.000
_cell.angle_alpha   90.00
_cell.angle_beta   90.00
_cell.angle_gamma   90.00
#
_symmetry.space_group_name_H-M   'P 1'
#
loop_
_entity.id
_entity.type
_entity.pdbx_description
1 polymer ?
#
loop_
_entity_poly.entity_id
_entity_poly.type
_entity_poly.pdbx_seq_one_letter_code
_entity_poly.pdbx_strand_id
1 'polypeptide(L)'
;MIERMELGEFYKELRLARKLKQSDVACAGLTASQLSKFELGQSMLSADKLILAIQGINMNFDEFGHKLNNYQESLHMQIGRKVVDRFAHQDIAGLEQLLEEVKQEQMAQTYRRLNAIVIKNAIHSLNKSYLLTEEDSEFLTRYLYAIESWT
;
A
#
# COMPACT_ATOMS: atom_id res chain seq x y z
N MET A 1 8.06 -2.36 -6.55
CA MET A 1 6.81 -3.00 -6.97
C MET A 1 7.20 -4.34 -7.54
N ILE A 2 6.70 -5.44 -7.00
CA ILE A 2 7.05 -6.80 -7.45
C ILE A 2 6.54 -6.96 -8.89
N GLU A 3 7.41 -7.36 -9.82
CA GLU A 3 7.05 -7.53 -11.22
C GLU A 3 6.05 -8.68 -11.40
N ARG A 4 5.24 -8.66 -12.47
CA ARG A 4 4.21 -9.70 -12.70
C ARG A 4 4.77 -11.13 -12.72
N MET A 5 6.04 -11.27 -13.12
CA MET A 5 6.73 -12.56 -13.18
C MET A 5 7.06 -13.11 -11.78
N GLU A 6 7.19 -12.24 -10.79
CA GLU A 6 7.57 -12.57 -9.42
C GLU A 6 6.37 -13.04 -8.57
N LEU A 7 5.11 -12.69 -8.91
CA LEU A 7 3.95 -13.06 -8.06
C LEU A 7 3.69 -14.58 -8.04
N GLY A 8 3.79 -15.23 -9.20
CA GLY A 8 3.62 -16.68 -9.31
C GLY A 8 4.74 -17.45 -8.60
N GLU A 9 5.98 -16.98 -8.77
CA GLU A 9 7.15 -17.53 -8.09
C GLU A 9 7.07 -17.34 -6.57
N PHE A 10 6.69 -16.14 -6.11
CA PHE A 10 6.45 -15.86 -4.71
C PHE A 10 5.37 -16.79 -4.11
N TYR A 11 4.25 -16.99 -4.81
CA TYR A 11 3.24 -17.94 -4.36
C TYR A 11 3.80 -19.39 -4.28
N LYS A 12 4.61 -19.80 -5.27
CA LYS A 12 5.26 -21.11 -5.28
C LYS A 12 6.14 -21.31 -4.05
N GLU A 13 6.92 -20.30 -3.66
CA GLU A 13 7.74 -20.33 -2.44
C GLU A 13 6.87 -20.54 -1.19
N LEU A 14 5.77 -19.79 -1.06
CA LEU A 14 4.84 -19.91 0.07
C LEU A 14 4.17 -21.29 0.15
N ARG A 15 3.80 -21.88 -1.00
CA ARG A 15 3.22 -23.22 -1.09
C ARG A 15 4.25 -24.29 -0.70
N LEU A 16 5.46 -24.20 -1.25
CA LEU A 16 6.53 -25.17 -0.98
C LEU A 16 7.00 -25.11 0.48
N ALA A 17 7.06 -23.93 1.09
CA ALA A 17 7.37 -23.76 2.51
C ALA A 17 6.38 -24.51 3.43
N ARG A 18 5.14 -24.69 2.97
CA ARG A 18 4.09 -25.48 3.64
C ARG A 18 4.07 -26.96 3.24
N LYS A 19 5.01 -27.39 2.40
CA LYS A 19 5.14 -28.77 1.90
C LYS A 19 3.92 -29.27 1.13
N LEU A 20 3.16 -28.35 0.52
CA LEU A 20 1.98 -28.67 -0.28
C LEU A 20 2.37 -28.85 -1.75
N LYS A 21 1.77 -29.81 -2.44
CA LYS A 21 1.84 -29.98 -3.90
C LYS A 21 0.74 -29.15 -4.57
N GLN A 22 0.87 -28.90 -5.88
CA GLN A 22 -0.18 -28.25 -6.66
C GLN A 22 -1.50 -29.05 -6.63
N SER A 23 -1.42 -30.38 -6.56
CA SER A 23 -2.58 -31.26 -6.41
C SER A 23 -3.31 -31.08 -5.09
N ASP A 24 -2.59 -30.71 -4.02
CA ASP A 24 -3.18 -30.56 -2.68
C ASP A 24 -3.99 -29.25 -2.59
N VAL A 25 -3.68 -28.28 -3.44
CA VAL A 25 -4.36 -26.98 -3.52
C VAL A 25 -5.47 -26.97 -4.59
N ALA A 26 -5.38 -27.85 -5.59
CA ALA A 26 -6.33 -27.88 -6.70
C ALA A 26 -7.76 -28.16 -6.21
N CYS A 27 -8.73 -27.42 -6.75
CA CYS A 27 -10.14 -27.49 -6.38
C CYS A 27 -11.04 -27.24 -7.60
N ALA A 28 -12.37 -27.25 -7.39
CA ALA A 28 -13.35 -27.10 -8.48
C ALA A 28 -13.19 -25.81 -9.32
N GLY A 29 -12.56 -24.75 -8.78
CA GLY A 29 -12.30 -23.49 -9.49
C GLY A 29 -10.85 -23.29 -9.94
N LEU A 30 -9.93 -24.17 -9.55
CA LEU A 30 -8.50 -23.98 -9.75
C LEU A 30 -7.80 -25.33 -9.94
N THR A 31 -7.33 -25.60 -11.16
CA THR A 31 -6.65 -26.86 -11.47
C THR A 31 -5.16 -26.81 -11.16
N ALA A 32 -4.54 -27.97 -10.93
CA ALA A 32 -3.10 -28.08 -10.73
C ALA A 32 -2.30 -27.55 -11.94
N SER A 33 -2.81 -27.73 -13.18
CA SER A 33 -2.17 -27.19 -14.39
C SER A 33 -2.19 -25.66 -14.42
N GLN A 34 -3.29 -25.04 -13.98
CA GLN A 34 -3.38 -23.57 -13.88
C GLN A 34 -2.41 -23.03 -12.82
N LEU A 35 -2.32 -23.68 -11.65
CA LEU A 35 -1.32 -23.38 -10.64
C LEU A 35 0.10 -23.49 -11.19
N SER A 36 0.42 -24.57 -11.91
CA SER A 36 1.75 -24.74 -12.49
C SER A 36 2.10 -23.66 -13.50
N LYS A 37 1.18 -23.31 -14.40
CA LYS A 37 1.41 -22.24 -15.38
C LYS A 37 1.59 -20.89 -14.69
N PHE A 38 0.84 -20.64 -13.63
CA PHE A 38 0.99 -19.43 -12.80
C PHE A 38 2.35 -19.37 -12.10
N GLU A 39 2.73 -20.43 -11.41
CA GLU A 39 4.01 -20.52 -10.69
C GLU A 39 5.26 -20.47 -11.58
N LEU A 40 5.09 -20.78 -12.87
CA LEU A 40 6.14 -20.69 -13.89
C LEU A 40 6.10 -19.38 -14.69
N GLY A 41 5.23 -18.43 -14.33
CA GLY A 41 5.06 -17.15 -15.04
C GLY A 41 4.45 -17.27 -16.44
N GLN A 42 3.90 -18.44 -16.82
CA GLN A 42 3.32 -18.69 -18.14
C GLN A 42 1.91 -18.12 -18.29
N SER A 43 1.14 -17.99 -17.19
CA SER A 43 -0.19 -17.38 -17.21
C SER A 43 -0.58 -16.83 -15.84
N MET A 44 -1.19 -15.64 -15.78
CA MET A 44 -1.73 -15.13 -14.52
C MET A 44 -3.03 -15.84 -14.13
N LEU A 45 -3.25 -15.99 -12.82
CA LEU A 45 -4.56 -16.32 -12.29
C LEU A 45 -5.48 -15.09 -12.33
N SER A 46 -6.76 -15.32 -12.58
CA SER A 46 -7.79 -14.32 -12.29
C SER A 46 -7.90 -14.11 -10.78
N ALA A 47 -8.48 -12.97 -10.35
CA ALA A 47 -8.52 -12.59 -8.94
C ALA A 47 -9.23 -13.63 -8.06
N ASP A 48 -10.36 -14.16 -8.52
CA ASP A 48 -11.11 -15.25 -7.87
C ASP A 48 -10.25 -16.51 -7.68
N LYS A 49 -9.45 -16.88 -8.69
CA LYS A 49 -8.54 -18.03 -8.62
C LYS A 49 -7.35 -17.80 -7.72
N LEU A 50 -6.82 -16.59 -7.68
CA LEU A 50 -5.74 -16.23 -6.75
C LEU A 50 -6.23 -16.33 -5.30
N ILE A 51 -7.45 -15.89 -5.01
CA ILE A 51 -8.07 -16.04 -3.69
C ILE A 51 -8.15 -17.53 -3.31
N LEU A 52 -8.63 -18.38 -4.22
CA LEU A 52 -8.68 -19.83 -4.00
C LEU A 52 -7.29 -20.43 -3.75
N ALA A 53 -6.26 -19.98 -4.48
CA ALA A 53 -4.89 -20.43 -4.30
C ALA A 53 -4.34 -20.07 -2.91
N ILE A 54 -4.53 -18.81 -2.48
CA ILE A 54 -4.12 -18.31 -1.17
C ILE A 54 -4.82 -19.08 -0.05
N GLN A 55 -6.13 -19.26 -0.15
CA GLN A 55 -6.91 -20.03 0.83
C GLN A 55 -6.49 -21.50 0.87
N GLY A 56 -6.17 -22.10 -0.29
CA GLY A 56 -5.78 -23.50 -0.37
C GLY A 56 -4.41 -23.81 0.25
N ILE A 57 -3.59 -22.79 0.58
CA ILE A 57 -2.39 -22.95 1.41
C ILE A 57 -2.63 -22.55 2.88
N ASN A 58 -3.89 -22.45 3.30
CA ASN A 58 -4.31 -22.01 4.64
C ASN A 58 -3.69 -20.66 5.03
N MET A 59 -3.79 -19.70 4.11
CA MET A 59 -3.39 -18.31 4.29
C MET A 59 -4.60 -17.41 3.96
N ASN A 60 -4.72 -16.26 4.62
CA ASN A 60 -5.70 -15.24 4.24
C ASN A 60 -5.07 -14.16 3.36
N PHE A 61 -5.90 -13.28 2.78
CA PHE A 61 -5.41 -12.24 1.86
C PHE A 61 -4.51 -11.21 2.56
N ASP A 62 -4.78 -10.88 3.82
CA ASP A 62 -3.99 -9.91 4.59
C ASP A 62 -2.58 -10.45 4.86
N GLU A 63 -2.45 -11.70 5.30
CA GLU A 63 -1.17 -12.39 5.50
C GLU A 63 -0.36 -12.47 4.20
N PHE A 64 -1.03 -12.82 3.10
CA PHE A 64 -0.41 -12.87 1.79
C PHE A 64 0.10 -11.49 1.35
N GLY A 65 -0.73 -10.46 1.47
CA GLY A 65 -0.38 -9.08 1.15
C GLY A 65 0.76 -8.54 2.01
N HIS A 66 0.74 -8.82 3.32
CA HIS A 66 1.83 -8.45 4.22
C HIS A 66 3.13 -9.15 3.87
N LYS A 67 3.12 -10.46 3.59
CA LYS A 67 4.31 -11.18 3.14
C LYS A 67 4.82 -10.64 1.81
N LEU A 68 3.92 -10.37 0.87
CA LEU A 68 4.25 -9.83 -0.45
C LEU A 68 4.93 -8.46 -0.33
N ASN A 69 4.47 -7.64 0.61
CA ASN A 69 5.07 -6.34 0.89
C ASN A 69 6.27 -6.42 1.86
N ASN A 70 6.82 -7.60 2.15
CA ASN A 70 7.91 -7.81 3.13
C ASN A 70 7.61 -7.21 4.52
N TYR A 71 6.34 -7.18 4.94
CA TYR A 71 5.85 -6.49 6.13
C TYR A 71 6.21 -5.00 6.19
N GLN A 72 6.55 -4.40 5.05
CA GLN A 72 6.73 -2.97 4.97
C GLN A 72 5.38 -2.29 5.20
N GLU A 73 5.44 -1.17 5.89
CA GLU A 73 4.26 -0.35 6.13
C GLU A 73 3.83 0.35 4.84
N SER A 74 2.55 0.69 4.75
CA SER A 74 2.03 1.43 3.60
C SER A 74 2.71 2.80 3.49
N LEU A 75 2.80 3.34 2.27
CA LEU A 75 3.39 4.65 2.03
C LEU A 75 2.73 5.76 2.87
N HIS A 76 1.40 5.69 3.04
CA HIS A 76 0.66 6.60 3.91
C HIS A 76 1.16 6.53 5.37
N MET A 77 1.33 5.33 5.92
CA MET A 77 1.85 5.16 7.28
C MET A 77 3.27 5.68 7.40
N GLN A 78 4.14 5.41 6.40
CA GLN A 78 5.51 5.89 6.38
C GLN A 78 5.58 7.42 6.41
N ILE A 79 4.78 8.10 5.58
CA ILE A 79 4.68 9.57 5.57
C ILE A 79 4.18 10.08 6.92
N GLY A 80 3.11 9.49 7.47
CA GLY A 80 2.55 9.88 8.76
C GLY A 80 3.57 9.78 9.90
N ARG A 81 4.36 8.69 9.95
CA ARG A 81 5.44 8.55 10.94
C ARG A 81 6.54 9.59 10.78
N LYS A 82 6.97 9.87 9.54
CA LYS A 82 7.95 10.94 9.29
C LYS A 82 7.42 12.29 9.78
N VAL A 83 6.15 12.62 9.53
CA VAL A 83 5.53 13.87 10.02
C VAL A 83 5.57 13.93 11.55
N VAL A 84 5.12 12.87 12.24
CA VAL A 84 5.10 12.81 13.70
C VAL A 84 6.51 12.92 14.29
N ASP A 85 7.48 12.19 13.73
CA ASP A 85 8.88 12.23 14.13
C ASP A 85 9.48 13.64 14.02
N ARG A 86 9.36 14.27 12.83
CA ARG A 86 9.90 15.61 12.60
C ARG A 86 9.20 16.67 13.46
N PHE A 87 7.88 16.55 13.62
CA PHE A 87 7.12 17.46 14.48
C PHE A 87 7.55 17.35 15.95
N ALA A 88 7.73 16.14 16.47
CA ALA A 88 8.19 15.91 17.85
C ALA A 88 9.58 16.52 18.13
N HIS A 89 10.45 16.51 17.13
CA HIS A 89 11.79 17.11 17.21
C HIS A 89 11.83 18.60 16.82
N GLN A 90 10.68 19.22 16.54
CA GLN A 90 10.57 20.60 16.06
C GLN A 90 11.41 20.87 14.79
N ASP A 91 11.62 19.85 13.97
CA ASP A 91 12.46 19.88 12.76
C ASP A 91 11.66 20.46 11.58
N ILE A 92 11.55 21.79 11.54
CA ILE A 92 10.83 22.51 10.46
C ILE A 92 11.50 22.24 9.10
N ALA A 93 12.83 22.29 9.03
CA ALA A 93 13.55 22.04 7.78
C ALA A 93 13.29 20.61 7.26
N GLY A 94 13.24 19.61 8.15
CA GLY A 94 12.88 18.24 7.80
C GLY A 94 11.44 18.11 7.32
N LEU A 95 10.49 18.87 7.89
CA LEU A 95 9.11 18.93 7.39
C LEU A 95 9.02 19.58 6.01
N GLU A 96 9.79 20.65 5.75
CA GLU A 96 9.87 21.28 4.43
C GLU A 96 10.47 20.34 3.38
N GLN A 97 11.52 19.61 3.73
CA GLN A 97 12.09 18.57 2.87
C GLN A 97 11.05 17.48 2.57
N LEU A 98 10.33 17.01 3.60
CA LEU A 98 9.28 15.99 3.44
C LEU A 98 8.15 16.48 2.53
N LEU A 99 7.83 17.78 2.56
CA LEU A 99 6.84 18.38 1.66
C LEU A 99 7.27 18.26 0.19
N GLU A 100 8.55 18.44 -0.11
CA GLU A 100 9.07 18.25 -1.47
C GLU A 100 9.13 16.77 -1.86
N GLU A 101 9.50 15.87 -0.94
CA GLU A 101 9.46 14.42 -1.16
C GLU A 101 8.06 13.96 -1.59
N VAL A 102 7.02 14.35 -0.85
CA VAL A 102 5.63 13.97 -1.15
C VAL A 102 5.15 14.46 -2.52
N LYS A 103 5.65 15.59 -3.02
CA LYS A 103 5.29 16.07 -4.36
C LYS A 103 5.81 15.16 -5.47
N GLN A 104 6.93 14.48 -5.24
CA GLN A 104 7.57 13.58 -6.20
C GLN A 104 7.09 12.12 -6.08
N GLU A 105 6.38 11.78 -5.00
CA GLU A 105 5.88 10.43 -4.77
C GLU A 105 4.87 9.98 -5.83
N GLN A 106 4.96 8.69 -6.21
CA GLN A 106 4.04 8.06 -7.17
C GLN A 106 2.73 7.67 -6.49
N MET A 107 1.85 8.65 -6.30
CA MET A 107 0.48 8.45 -5.82
C MET A 107 -0.51 9.36 -6.56
N ALA A 108 -1.81 9.13 -6.37
CA ALA A 108 -2.82 10.00 -6.95
C ALA A 108 -2.67 11.44 -6.47
N GLN A 109 -2.93 12.42 -7.35
CA GLN A 109 -2.76 13.84 -7.06
C GLN A 109 -3.52 14.28 -5.80
N THR A 110 -4.72 13.73 -5.59
CA THR A 110 -5.53 13.97 -4.39
C THR A 110 -4.79 13.60 -3.12
N TYR A 111 -4.16 12.41 -3.06
CA TYR A 111 -3.41 11.97 -1.89
C TYR A 111 -2.11 12.75 -1.68
N ARG A 112 -1.42 13.14 -2.77
CA ARG A 112 -0.28 14.08 -2.66
C ARG A 112 -0.70 15.39 -2.02
N ARG A 113 -1.83 15.95 -2.44
CA ARG A 113 -2.36 17.20 -1.90
C ARG A 113 -2.77 17.06 -0.43
N LEU A 114 -3.45 15.97 -0.06
CA LEU A 114 -3.82 15.71 1.34
C LEU A 114 -2.59 15.58 2.23
N ASN A 115 -1.59 14.79 1.83
CA ASN A 115 -0.33 14.66 2.58
C ASN A 115 0.40 16.00 2.69
N ALA A 116 0.44 16.80 1.62
CA ALA A 116 1.02 18.13 1.65
C ALA A 116 0.30 19.04 2.66
N ILE A 117 -1.03 19.01 2.72
CA ILE A 117 -1.82 19.80 3.70
C ILE A 117 -1.47 19.38 5.13
N VAL A 118 -1.34 18.09 5.41
CA VAL A 118 -0.94 17.58 6.73
C VAL A 118 0.45 18.10 7.12
N ILE A 119 1.43 18.04 6.21
CA ILE A 119 2.79 18.53 6.46
C ILE A 119 2.80 20.05 6.68
N LYS A 120 2.10 20.81 5.84
CA LYS A 120 1.94 22.27 5.99
C LYS A 120 1.31 22.62 7.34
N ASN A 121 0.31 21.87 7.78
CA ASN A 121 -0.33 22.07 9.08
C ASN A 121 0.64 21.80 10.25
N ALA A 122 1.49 20.78 10.13
CA ALA A 122 2.56 20.52 11.11
C ALA A 122 3.56 21.68 11.17
N ILE A 123 4.00 22.20 10.00
CA ILE A 123 4.90 23.37 9.92
C ILE A 123 4.23 24.60 10.54
N HIS A 124 2.98 24.91 10.17
CA HIS A 124 2.21 26.02 10.74
C HIS A 124 2.05 25.91 12.28
N SER A 125 1.95 24.68 12.79
CA SER A 125 1.83 24.44 14.23
C SER A 125 3.13 24.77 14.97
N LEU A 126 4.29 24.50 14.38
CA LEU A 126 5.60 24.87 14.93
C LEU A 126 5.99 26.33 14.66
N ASN A 127 5.59 26.87 13.52
CA ASN A 127 5.89 28.23 13.07
C ASN A 127 4.62 28.93 12.56
N LYS A 128 4.04 29.79 13.41
CA LYS A 128 2.81 30.52 13.09
C LYS A 128 2.94 31.54 11.97
N SER A 129 4.16 31.91 11.57
CA SER A 129 4.38 32.75 10.39
C SER A 129 4.18 32.02 9.07
N TYR A 130 4.22 30.68 9.07
CA TYR A 130 3.86 29.88 7.91
C TYR A 130 2.34 29.91 7.72
N LEU A 131 1.82 30.61 6.71
CA LEU A 131 0.38 30.74 6.50
C LEU A 131 -0.18 29.55 5.71
N LEU A 132 -1.29 29.01 6.19
CA LEU A 132 -2.09 28.03 5.45
C LEU A 132 -2.97 28.77 4.44
N THR A 133 -3.10 28.23 3.22
CA THR A 133 -3.92 28.84 2.18
C THR A 133 -5.40 28.47 2.35
N GLU A 134 -6.30 29.41 2.03
CA GLU A 134 -7.74 29.15 2.02
C GLU A 134 -8.10 28.05 1.02
N GLU A 135 -7.41 28.02 -0.13
CA GLU A 135 -7.59 26.98 -1.15
C GLU A 135 -7.39 25.55 -0.60
N ASP A 136 -6.41 25.37 0.30
CA ASP A 136 -6.15 24.06 0.92
C ASP A 136 -7.28 23.67 1.90
N SER A 137 -7.83 24.64 2.63
CA SER A 137 -8.99 24.43 3.51
C SER A 137 -10.25 24.08 2.72
N GLU A 138 -10.53 24.81 1.64
CA GLU A 138 -11.67 24.54 0.75
C GLU A 138 -11.56 23.19 0.05
N PHE A 139 -10.35 22.82 -0.39
CA PHE A 139 -10.10 21.52 -0.97
C PHE A 139 -10.36 20.39 0.03
N LEU A 140 -9.78 20.48 1.24
CA LEU A 140 -9.97 19.47 2.27
C LEU A 140 -11.44 19.33 2.65
N THR A 141 -12.13 20.45 2.85
CA THR A 141 -13.55 20.48 3.17
C THR A 141 -14.35 19.76 2.09
N ARG A 142 -14.22 20.16 0.83
CA ARG A 142 -14.93 19.51 -0.30
C ARG A 142 -14.63 18.02 -0.40
N TYR A 143 -13.36 17.63 -0.22
CA TYR A 143 -12.96 16.22 -0.27
C TYR A 143 -13.65 15.40 0.82
N LEU A 144 -13.60 15.86 2.07
CA LEU A 144 -14.18 15.14 3.22
C LEU A 144 -15.71 15.04 3.12
N TYR A 145 -16.40 16.10 2.67
CA TYR A 145 -17.86 16.09 2.50
C TYR A 145 -18.32 15.25 1.30
N ALA A 146 -17.46 14.99 0.31
CA ALA A 146 -17.79 14.16 -0.84
C ALA A 146 -17.70 12.64 -0.55
N ILE A 147 -17.17 12.23 0.61
CA ILE A 147 -17.04 10.81 0.98
C ILE A 147 -18.34 10.34 1.64
N GLU A 148 -19.07 9.45 0.97
CA GLU A 148 -20.34 8.90 1.46
C GLU A 148 -20.15 7.79 2.52
N SER A 149 -19.05 7.03 2.42
CA SER A 149 -18.74 5.94 3.35
C SER A 149 -17.27 5.92 3.70
N TRP A 150 -16.99 5.82 5.00
CA TRP A 150 -15.65 5.69 5.55
C TRP A 150 -15.29 4.22 5.76
N THR A 151 -14.02 3.89 5.58
CA THR A 151 -13.44 2.53 5.76
C THR A 151 -12.55 2.48 6.98
#